data_AF-A0A528IIX9-F1
#
_entry.id   AF-A0A528IIX9-F1
#
_cell.length_a   1.000
_cell.length_b   1.000
_cell.length_c   1.000
_cell.angle_alpha   90.00
_cell.angle_beta   90.00
_cell.angle_gamma   90.00
#
_symmetry.space_group_name_H-M   'P 1'
#
loop_
_entity.id
_entity.type
_entity.pdbx_description
1 polymer ?
#
loop_
_entity_poly.entity_id
_entity_poly.type
_entity_poly.pdbx_seq_one_letter_code
_entity_poly.pdbx_strand_id
1 'polypeptide(L)'
;MRAVGYQIPAPITDEASLVDIELPKPEPKGRDLLVEVKAISVNPVDTKVRRSVAPEAGQWRVLGWDAAGRVVATGPGAELFRA
;
A
#
# COMPACT_ATOMS: atom_id res chain seq x y z
N MET A 1 -0.23 -3.95 -10.98
CA MET A 1 -0.34 -2.54 -10.52
C MET A 1 1.01 -2.09 -10.01
N ARG A 2 1.39 -0.85 -10.31
CA ARG A 2 2.63 -0.25 -9.79
C ARG A 2 2.47 0.03 -8.29
N ALA A 3 3.51 -0.23 -7.52
CA ALA A 3 3.58 0.08 -6.10
C ALA A 3 5.02 0.46 -5.72
N VAL A 4 5.18 1.03 -4.52
CA VAL A 4 6.48 1.29 -3.90
C VAL A 4 6.54 0.48 -2.61
N GLY A 5 7.62 -0.27 -2.40
CA GLY A 5 7.74 -1.14 -1.23
C GLY A 5 9.18 -1.54 -0.90
N TYR A 6 9.33 -2.38 0.12
CA TYR A 6 10.62 -2.92 0.55
C TYR A 6 10.49 -4.36 1.05
N GLN A 7 11.59 -5.10 1.08
CA GLN A 7 11.67 -6.45 1.66
C GLN A 7 12.48 -6.50 2.97
N ILE A 8 13.46 -5.59 3.11
CA ILE A 8 14.34 -5.52 4.28
C ILE A 8 14.22 -4.11 4.87
N PRO A 9 13.92 -3.96 6.18
CA PRO A 9 13.89 -2.66 6.83
C PRO A 9 15.25 -1.96 6.76
N ALA A 10 15.28 -0.70 6.34
CA ALA A 10 16.53 0.03 6.14
C ALA A 10 16.40 1.56 6.39
N PRO A 11 17.53 2.25 6.66
CA PRO A 11 17.60 3.72 6.58
C PRO A 11 17.20 4.21 5.19
N ILE A 12 16.62 5.40 5.08
CA ILE A 12 16.15 5.94 3.78
C ILE A 12 17.29 6.26 2.79
N THR A 13 18.54 6.27 3.27
CA THR A 13 19.74 6.46 2.45
C THR A 13 20.17 5.18 1.73
N ASP A 14 19.62 4.02 2.12
CA ASP A 14 19.83 2.77 1.40
C ASP A 14 18.98 2.78 0.12
N GLU A 15 19.60 2.47 -1.03
CA GLU A 15 18.93 2.45 -2.33
C GLU A 15 17.80 1.42 -2.39
N ALA A 16 17.88 0.35 -1.59
CA ALA A 16 16.84 -0.68 -1.50
C ALA A 16 15.76 -0.37 -0.43
N SER A 17 15.85 0.80 0.24
CA SER A 17 14.93 1.14 1.34
C SER A 17 13.48 1.34 0.90
N LEU A 18 13.26 1.74 -0.35
CA LEU A 18 11.99 1.80 -1.05
C LEU A 18 12.26 1.67 -2.55
N VAL A 19 11.63 0.71 -3.22
CA VAL A 19 11.83 0.46 -4.65
C VAL A 19 10.49 0.38 -5.39
N ASP A 20 10.51 0.75 -6.66
CA ASP A 20 9.39 0.54 -7.57
C ASP A 20 9.20 -0.96 -7.86
N ILE A 21 7.97 -1.45 -7.73
CA ILE A 21 7.61 -2.85 -7.95
C ILE A 21 6.29 -2.99 -8.70
N GLU A 22 6.06 -4.18 -9.25
CA GLU A 22 4.77 -4.58 -9.79
C GLU A 22 4.15 -5.68 -8.94
N LEU A 23 2.87 -5.50 -8.60
CA LEU A 23 2.08 -6.47 -7.84
C LEU A 23 0.78 -6.80 -8.58
N PRO A 24 0.18 -7.98 -8.37
CA PRO A 24 -1.17 -8.26 -8.85
C PRO A 24 -2.16 -7.18 -8.37
N LYS A 25 -3.10 -6.78 -9.23
CA LYS A 25 -4.19 -5.90 -8.82
C LYS A 25 -5.14 -6.70 -7.92
N PRO A 26 -5.45 -6.25 -6.70
CA PRO A 26 -6.36 -6.98 -5.82
C PRO A 26 -7.81 -6.83 -6.27
N GLU A 27 -8.65 -7.78 -5.85
CA GLU A 27 -10.10 -7.73 -5.99
C GLU A 27 -10.74 -7.49 -4.60
N PRO A 28 -11.64 -6.49 -4.46
CA PRO A 28 -12.25 -6.20 -3.17
C PRO A 28 -13.22 -7.31 -2.77
N LYS A 29 -13.18 -7.73 -1.49
CA LYS A 29 -14.04 -8.79 -0.93
C LYS A 29 -14.87 -8.23 0.22
N GLY A 30 -15.96 -8.91 0.58
CA GLY A 30 -16.79 -8.51 1.72
C GLY A 30 -17.21 -7.04 1.63
N ARG A 31 -16.77 -6.22 2.60
CA ARG A 31 -17.06 -4.79 2.70
C ARG A 31 -15.95 -3.87 2.16
N ASP A 32 -14.93 -4.42 1.52
CA ASP A 32 -13.79 -3.65 1.03
C ASP A 32 -14.15 -2.77 -0.16
N LEU A 33 -13.39 -1.69 -0.34
CA LEU A 33 -13.37 -0.87 -1.55
C LEU A 33 -12.02 -1.03 -2.24
N LEU A 34 -12.03 -1.10 -3.57
CA LEU A 34 -10.82 -0.91 -4.36
C LEU A 34 -10.76 0.54 -4.81
N VAL A 35 -9.75 1.26 -4.33
CA VAL A 35 -9.56 2.69 -4.63
C VAL A 35 -8.39 2.84 -5.60
N GLU A 36 -8.63 3.55 -6.71
CA GLU A 36 -7.59 4.08 -7.57
C GLU A 36 -6.98 5.32 -6.91
N VAL A 37 -5.85 5.12 -6.24
CA VAL A 37 -5.11 6.16 -5.52
C VAL A 37 -4.61 7.24 -6.47
N LYS A 38 -4.90 8.51 -6.16
CA LYS A 38 -4.43 9.69 -6.90
C LYS A 38 -3.38 10.48 -6.13
N ALA A 39 -3.45 10.47 -4.81
CA ALA A 39 -2.47 11.10 -3.94
C ALA A 39 -2.34 10.35 -2.61
N ILE A 40 -1.17 10.48 -2.00
CA ILE A 40 -0.84 9.98 -0.66
C ILE A 40 -0.09 11.07 0.11
N SER A 41 0.00 10.91 1.42
CA SER A 41 0.89 11.70 2.29
C SER A 41 1.94 10.79 2.93
N VAL A 42 2.95 11.38 3.57
CA VAL A 42 3.93 10.65 4.39
C VAL A 42 3.83 11.15 5.82
N ASN A 43 3.69 10.23 6.76
CA ASN A 43 3.57 10.49 8.18
C ASN A 43 4.74 9.86 8.96
N PRO A 44 4.95 10.21 10.24
CA PRO A 44 5.99 9.60 11.06
C PRO A 44 5.90 8.07 11.14
N VAL A 45 4.69 7.49 11.09
CA VAL A 45 4.48 6.03 11.12
C VAL A 45 5.13 5.33 9.93
N ASP A 46 5.10 5.92 8.73
CA ASP A 46 5.74 5.36 7.54
C ASP A 46 7.24 5.16 7.78
N THR A 47 7.89 6.17 8.36
CA THR A 47 9.33 6.11 8.67
C THR A 47 9.66 5.11 9.76
N LYS A 48 8.79 4.98 10.77
CA LYS A 48 8.96 4.06 11.90
C LYS A 48 8.82 2.61 11.40
N VAL A 49 7.79 2.33 10.63
CA VAL A 49 7.54 0.98 10.10
C VAL A 49 8.61 0.56 9.10
N ARG A 50 8.99 1.44 8.14
CA ARG A 50 10.06 1.16 7.18
C ARG A 50 11.38 0.77 7.87
N ARG A 51 11.68 1.38 9.03
CA ARG A 51 12.94 1.14 9.75
C ARG A 51 12.96 -0.13 10.60
N SER A 52 11.81 -0.69 10.98
CA SER A 52 11.77 -1.74 12.01
C SER A 52 10.95 -2.99 11.67
N VAL A 53 10.09 -2.96 10.65
CA VAL A 53 9.15 -4.08 10.42
C VAL A 53 9.41 -4.73 9.07
N ALA A 54 9.87 -5.98 9.09
CA ALA A 54 10.01 -6.80 7.90
C ALA A 54 8.65 -7.40 7.46
N PRO A 55 8.40 -7.59 6.15
CA PRO A 55 7.37 -8.51 5.67
C PRO A 55 7.77 -9.97 5.93
N GLU A 56 6.86 -10.90 5.62
CA GLU A 56 7.21 -12.33 5.55
C GLU A 56 8.30 -12.58 4.50
N ALA A 57 9.06 -13.66 4.67
CA ALA A 57 10.18 -13.98 3.80
C ALA A 57 9.74 -14.08 2.33
N GLY A 58 10.42 -13.32 1.46
CA GLY A 58 10.13 -13.26 0.02
C GLY A 58 8.96 -12.35 -0.37
N GLN A 59 8.25 -11.73 0.58
CA GLN A 59 7.17 -10.80 0.30
C GLN A 59 7.62 -9.34 0.29
N TRP A 60 6.77 -8.48 -0.27
CA TRP A 60 6.93 -7.04 -0.28
C TRP A 60 6.07 -6.38 0.79
N ARG A 61 6.62 -5.38 1.47
CA ARG A 61 5.85 -4.47 2.33
C ARG A 61 5.57 -3.16 1.59
N VAL A 62 4.30 -2.85 1.39
CA VAL A 62 3.82 -1.56 0.87
C VAL A 62 3.34 -0.71 2.06
N LEU A 63 3.76 0.55 2.10
CA LEU A 63 3.41 1.51 3.16
C LEU A 63 2.33 2.50 2.69
N GLY A 64 2.04 3.51 3.52
CA GLY A 64 1.04 4.55 3.27
C GLY A 64 -0.18 4.37 4.16
N TRP A 65 -0.45 5.36 5.01
CA TRP A 65 -1.63 5.41 5.89
C TRP A 65 -2.63 6.50 5.51
N ASP A 66 -2.30 7.34 4.53
CA ASP A 66 -3.19 8.36 3.96
C ASP A 66 -3.31 8.15 2.45
N ALA A 67 -4.53 8.23 1.95
CA ALA A 67 -4.79 8.21 0.52
C ALA A 67 -6.02 9.04 0.16
N ALA A 68 -5.98 9.67 -1.01
CA ALA A 68 -7.13 10.23 -1.70
C ALA A 68 -7.21 9.63 -3.11
N GLY A 69 -8.40 9.25 -3.53
CA GLY A 69 -8.60 8.57 -4.80
C GLY A 69 -10.05 8.33 -5.16
N ARG A 70 -10.27 7.59 -6.23
CA ARG A 70 -11.61 7.23 -6.73
C ARG A 70 -11.90 5.76 -6.44
N VAL A 71 -13.09 5.44 -5.94
CA VAL A 71 -13.56 4.05 -5.82
C VAL A 71 -13.75 3.49 -7.23
N VAL A 72 -13.13 2.35 -7.55
CA VAL A 72 -13.18 1.71 -8.89
C VAL A 72 -13.76 0.30 -8.86
N ALA A 73 -13.89 -0.32 -7.69
CA ALA A 73 -14.68 -1.52 -7.48
C ALA A 73 -15.09 -1.63 -6.01
N THR A 74 -16.15 -2.39 -5.74
CA THR A 74 -16.70 -2.59 -4.40
C THR A 74 -16.86 -4.09 -4.13
N GLY A 75 -16.57 -4.53 -2.91
CA GLY A 75 -16.94 -5.86 -2.46
C GLY A 75 -18.48 -6.03 -2.38
N PRO A 76 -18.99 -7.27 -2.40
CA PRO A 76 -20.44 -7.53 -2.49
C PRO A 76 -21.24 -7.07 -1.27
N GLY A 77 -20.59 -6.81 -0.12
CA GLY A 77 -21.23 -6.32 1.10
C GLY A 77 -20.98 -4.83 1.38
N ALA A 78 -20.40 -4.08 0.44
CA ALA A 78 -20.17 -2.65 0.60
C ALA A 78 -21.45 -1.85 0.28
N GLU A 79 -21.91 -1.03 1.22
CA GLU A 79 -23.19 -0.29 1.10
C GLU A 79 -23.01 1.24 1.11
N LEU A 80 -21.86 1.74 1.57
CA LEU A 80 -21.63 3.18 1.82
C LEU A 80 -21.06 3.94 0.62
N PHE A 81 -20.49 3.22 -0.35
CA PHE A 81 -19.84 3.80 -1.53
C PHE A 81 -20.17 2.99 -2.78
N ARG A 82 -20.01 3.62 -3.95
CA ARG A 82 -20.18 3.00 -5.27
C ARG A 82 -18.96 3.28 -6.14
N ALA A 83 -18.66 2.35 -7.05
CA ALA A 83 -17.68 2.53 -8.13
C ALA A 83 -18.23 3.44 -9.23
#